data_AF-A0A1L0B0D5-F1
#
_entry.id   AF-A0A1L0B0D5-F1
#
_cell.length_a   1.000
_cell.length_b   1.000
_cell.length_c   1.000
_cell.angle_alpha   90.00
_cell.angle_beta   90.00
_cell.angle_gamma   90.00
#
_symmetry.space_group_name_H-M   'P 1'
#
loop_
_entity.id
_entity.type
_entity.pdbx_description
1 polymer ?
#
loop_
_entity_poly.entity_id
_entity_poly.type
_entity_poly.pdbx_seq_one_letter_code
_entity_poly.pdbx_strand_id
1 'polypeptide(L)'
;MDSQLRHLFKDTSLFTVPPPLKDDNILNERPIIQEIFNGALIVKEFLSSPGTSTASVDDEINYSMTMPRSSLLFEFVYDLDSNNPIEFCHSNVIDNLHKFQEFIGDSDVGSHSTYSIMVEIMNMRIPLTLNINNDIDNRKFKDLLVRLKDEFELIEDMYYM
;
A
#
# COMPACT_ATOMS: atom_id res chain seq x y z
N MET A 1 14.83 -15.49 10.90
CA MET A 1 14.31 -14.23 11.47
C MET A 1 13.92 -13.40 10.28
N ASP A 2 12.63 -13.34 9.96
CA ASP A 2 12.13 -12.57 8.83
C ASP A 2 12.30 -11.08 9.17
N SER A 3 13.35 -10.46 8.64
CA SER A 3 13.57 -9.03 8.88
C SER A 3 12.53 -8.26 8.05
N GLN A 4 11.56 -7.65 8.73
CA GLN A 4 10.59 -6.77 8.09
C GLN A 4 10.94 -5.32 8.46
N LEU A 5 11.03 -4.43 7.46
CA LEU A 5 11.06 -3.00 7.72
C LEU A 5 9.63 -2.51 7.90
N ARG A 6 9.42 -1.64 8.90
CA ARG A 6 8.12 -1.03 9.20
C ARG A 6 8.24 0.48 9.12
N HIS A 7 7.50 1.08 8.20
CA HIS A 7 7.39 2.53 8.05
C HIS A 7 6.03 2.97 8.62
N LEU A 8 6.06 3.79 9.68
CA LEU A 8 4.86 4.25 10.39
C LEU A 8 4.51 5.69 10.01
N PHE A 9 3.26 5.89 9.61
CA PHE A 9 2.65 7.18 9.31
C PHE A 9 1.44 7.34 10.24
N LYS A 10 1.52 8.24 11.22
CA LYS A 10 0.61 8.22 12.39
C LYS A 10 -0.75 8.88 12.17
N ASP A 11 -0.81 9.79 11.21
CA ASP A 11 -1.97 10.64 10.98
C ASP A 11 -2.42 10.51 9.53
N THR A 12 -3.27 9.51 9.31
CA THR A 12 -3.76 9.11 8.00
C THR A 12 -5.28 8.94 8.02
N SER A 13 -5.92 9.37 6.94
CA SER A 13 -7.35 9.24 6.74
C SER A 13 -7.61 8.44 5.46
N LEU A 14 -8.57 7.50 5.51
CA LEU A 14 -9.08 6.85 4.31
C LEU A 14 -10.49 7.34 4.02
N PHE A 15 -10.73 7.63 2.76
CA PHE A 15 -12.01 8.02 2.24
C PHE A 15 -12.51 6.99 1.23
N THR A 16 -13.82 6.79 1.20
CA THR A 16 -14.48 6.02 0.14
C THR A 16 -15.42 6.93 -0.62
N VAL A 17 -15.58 6.63 -1.91
CA VAL A 17 -16.71 7.13 -2.70
C VAL A 17 -17.78 6.03 -2.63
N PRO A 18 -18.92 6.25 -1.97
CA PRO A 18 -20.02 5.30 -1.98
C PRO A 18 -20.42 5.00 -3.42
N PRO A 19 -20.75 3.74 -3.77
CA PRO A 19 -21.28 3.44 -5.07
C PRO A 19 -22.52 4.30 -5.33
N PRO A 20 -22.71 4.84 -6.55
CA PRO A 20 -23.87 5.65 -6.85
C PRO A 20 -25.13 4.84 -6.56
N LEU A 21 -26.02 5.39 -5.73
CA LEU A 21 -27.37 4.86 -5.58
C LEU A 21 -28.00 4.85 -6.97
N LYS A 22 -28.71 3.77 -7.33
CA LYS A 22 -29.45 3.62 -8.61
C LYS A 22 -30.66 4.56 -8.66
N ASP A 23 -30.44 5.84 -8.40
CA ASP A 23 -31.42 6.89 -8.60
C ASP A 23 -30.91 7.78 -9.73
N ASP A 24 -31.54 7.64 -10.90
CA ASP A 24 -31.20 8.38 -12.12
C ASP A 24 -31.35 9.91 -11.95
N ASN A 25 -31.92 10.37 -10.84
CA ASN A 25 -32.07 11.78 -10.50
C ASN A 25 -30.86 12.41 -9.80
N ILE A 26 -29.88 11.63 -9.31
CA ILE A 26 -28.75 12.13 -8.48
C ILE A 26 -27.44 12.25 -9.29
N LEU A 27 -27.42 11.84 -10.56
CA LEU A 27 -26.23 11.82 -11.43
C LEU A 27 -25.53 13.18 -11.67
N ASN A 28 -26.11 14.30 -11.21
CA ASN A 28 -25.53 15.63 -11.33
C ASN A 28 -24.83 16.14 -10.06
N GLU A 29 -24.94 15.43 -8.93
CA GLU A 29 -24.28 15.84 -7.68
C GLU A 29 -22.92 15.15 -7.54
N ARG A 30 -21.90 15.91 -7.07
CA ARG A 30 -20.60 15.33 -6.76
C ARG A 30 -20.81 14.22 -5.72
N PRO A 31 -20.22 13.03 -5.89
CA PRO A 31 -20.44 11.93 -4.98
C PRO A 31 -19.93 12.30 -3.58
N ILE A 32 -20.67 11.89 -2.55
CA ILE A 32 -20.35 12.21 -1.16
C ILE A 32 -19.09 11.44 -0.78
N ILE A 33 -17.97 12.13 -0.60
CA ILE A 33 -16.74 11.53 -0.09
C ILE A 33 -16.92 11.33 1.42
N GLN A 34 -16.81 10.10 1.89
CA GLN A 34 -16.96 9.77 3.31
C GLN A 34 -15.63 9.29 3.90
N GLU A 35 -15.20 9.91 5.01
CA GLU A 35 -14.09 9.39 5.82
C GLU A 35 -14.55 8.12 6.54
N ILE A 36 -13.86 7.02 6.29
CA ILE A 36 -14.18 5.70 6.86
C ILE A 36 -13.16 5.24 7.90
N PHE A 37 -11.99 5.87 7.91
CA PHE A 37 -10.89 5.54 8.80
C PHE A 37 -10.05 6.78 9.09
N ASN A 38 -9.64 6.91 10.34
CA ASN A 38 -8.64 7.84 10.81
C ASN A 38 -7.73 7.08 11.79
N GLY A 39 -6.43 7.07 11.52
CA GLY A 39 -5.47 6.30 12.30
C GLY A 39 -4.10 6.28 11.65
N ALA A 40 -3.36 5.18 11.85
CA ALA A 40 -2.03 5.04 11.27
C ALA A 40 -1.98 4.09 10.08
N LEU A 41 -1.10 4.41 9.16
CA LEU A 41 -0.66 3.54 8.09
C LEU A 41 0.72 2.98 8.45
N ILE A 42 0.86 1.68 8.26
CA ILE A 42 2.12 0.95 8.36
C ILE A 42 2.43 0.34 7.00
N VAL A 43 3.55 0.72 6.41
CA VAL A 43 4.09 0.02 5.24
C VAL A 43 5.06 -1.04 5.75
N LYS A 44 4.74 -2.30 5.48
CA LYS A 44 5.59 -3.45 5.79
C LYS A 44 6.34 -3.84 4.54
N GLU A 45 7.66 -3.85 4.63
CA GLU A 45 8.52 -4.40 3.60
C GLU A 45 9.14 -5.70 4.10
N PHE A 46 8.98 -6.74 3.32
CA PHE A 46 9.57 -8.04 3.59
C PHE A 46 10.95 -8.04 2.94
N LEU A 47 12.01 -7.98 3.76
CA LEU A 47 13.35 -8.13 3.25
C LEU A 47 13.53 -9.58 2.84
N SER A 48 13.73 -9.81 1.55
CA SER A 48 14.17 -11.09 1.03
C SER A 48 15.57 -11.35 1.56
N SER A 49 15.68 -12.22 2.57
CA SER A 49 16.96 -12.75 2.98
C SER A 49 17.40 -13.72 1.89
N PRO A 50 18.61 -13.62 1.30
CA PRO A 50 19.16 -14.70 0.51
C PRO A 50 19.30 -15.88 1.47
N GLY A 51 18.31 -16.78 1.45
CA GLY A 51 18.34 -17.99 2.22
C GLY A 51 19.65 -18.71 1.92
N THR A 52 20.32 -19.16 2.96
CA THR A 52 21.35 -20.19 2.91
C THR A 52 20.69 -21.48 2.43
N SER A 53 20.28 -21.50 1.16
CA SER A 53 19.81 -22.69 0.51
C SER A 53 21.02 -23.60 0.36
N THR A 54 21.10 -24.63 1.18
CA THR A 54 21.89 -25.84 0.92
C THR A 54 21.27 -26.68 -0.20
N ALA A 55 20.40 -26.08 -1.01
CA ALA A 55 19.86 -26.66 -2.21
C ALA A 55 20.97 -26.70 -3.26
N SER A 56 21.23 -27.91 -3.72
CA SER A 56 22.06 -28.23 -4.87
C SER A 56 21.79 -27.27 -6.03
N VAL A 57 22.85 -27.03 -6.81
CA VAL A 57 22.94 -26.13 -7.99
C VAL A 57 21.90 -26.42 -9.10
N ASP A 58 21.01 -27.41 -8.91
CA ASP A 58 19.97 -27.84 -9.85
C ASP A 58 18.53 -27.50 -9.43
N ASP A 59 18.28 -26.95 -8.24
CA ASP A 59 16.96 -26.39 -7.94
C ASP A 59 16.89 -24.99 -8.56
N GLU A 60 16.02 -24.82 -9.57
CA GLU A 60 15.61 -23.51 -10.08
C GLU A 60 15.49 -22.55 -8.91
N ILE A 61 16.39 -21.56 -8.86
CA ILE A 61 16.38 -20.51 -7.85
C ILE A 61 14.94 -20.03 -7.78
N ASN A 62 14.29 -20.22 -6.63
CA ASN A 62 12.89 -19.86 -6.47
C ASN A 62 12.85 -18.33 -6.38
N TYR A 63 13.02 -17.66 -7.52
CA TYR A 63 13.27 -16.22 -7.66
C TYR A 63 12.16 -15.38 -7.01
N SER A 64 10.96 -15.96 -6.87
CA SER A 64 9.83 -15.40 -6.12
C SER A 64 10.18 -15.10 -4.64
N MET A 65 11.06 -15.88 -4.00
CA MET A 65 11.49 -15.66 -2.62
C MET A 65 12.59 -14.59 -2.49
N THR A 66 13.23 -14.20 -3.59
CA THR A 66 14.31 -13.19 -3.61
C THR A 66 13.82 -11.80 -3.99
N MET A 67 12.59 -11.68 -4.50
CA MET A 67 11.98 -10.40 -4.90
C MET A 67 11.65 -9.51 -3.68
N PRO A 68 11.79 -8.18 -3.79
CA PRO A 68 11.25 -7.26 -2.81
C PRO A 68 9.73 -7.41 -2.76
N ARG A 69 9.17 -7.47 -1.56
CA ARG A 69 7.73 -7.57 -1.34
C ARG A 69 7.33 -6.52 -0.32
N SER A 70 6.24 -5.81 -0.56
CA SER A 70 5.70 -4.83 0.36
C SER A 70 4.19 -5.00 0.53
N SER A 71 3.64 -4.49 1.63
CA SER A 71 2.19 -4.45 1.87
C SER A 71 1.86 -3.21 2.68
N LEU A 72 0.70 -2.63 2.42
CA LEU A 72 0.14 -1.51 3.17
C LEU A 72 -0.81 -2.07 4.23
N LEU A 73 -0.63 -1.69 5.47
CA LEU A 73 -1.45 -2.11 6.60
C LEU A 73 -2.01 -0.89 7.31
N PHE A 74 -3.32 -0.82 7.44
CA PHE A 74 -4.02 0.26 8.12
C PHE A 74 -4.43 -0.21 9.51
N GLU A 75 -3.96 0.50 10.54
CA GLU A 75 -4.20 0.15 11.94
C GLU A 75 -4.84 1.34 12.67
N PHE A 76 -5.88 1.06 13.44
CA PHE A 76 -6.36 2.02 14.42
C PHE A 76 -5.32 2.14 15.53
N VAL A 77 -4.81 3.35 15.69
CA VAL A 77 -3.90 3.67 16.77
C VAL A 77 -4.68 4.40 17.86
N TYR A 78 -5.24 3.60 18.77
CA TYR A 78 -5.82 4.13 20.00
C TYR A 78 -4.73 4.56 20.99
N ASP A 79 -3.56 3.92 20.92
CA ASP A 79 -2.36 4.21 21.71
C ASP A 79 -1.12 3.78 20.90
N LEU A 80 -0.17 4.69 20.69
CA LEU A 80 1.07 4.46 19.93
C LEU A 80 2.04 3.51 20.66
N ASP A 81 1.89 3.38 21.99
CA ASP A 81 2.74 2.56 22.85
C ASP A 81 2.08 1.21 23.22
N SER A 82 0.86 0.96 22.74
CA SER A 82 0.18 -0.32 22.94
C SER A 82 0.77 -1.39 22.01
N ASN A 83 1.22 -2.50 22.60
CA ASN A 83 1.69 -3.67 21.86
C ASN A 83 0.57 -4.39 21.06
N ASN A 84 -0.69 -3.96 21.17
CA ASN A 84 -1.83 -4.57 20.49
C ASN A 84 -2.58 -3.51 19.63
N PRO A 85 -2.04 -3.14 18.45
CA PRO A 85 -2.78 -2.33 17.50
C PRO A 85 -3.98 -3.11 16.96
N ILE A 86 -5.09 -2.42 16.66
CA ILE A 86 -6.27 -3.02 16.04
C ILE A 86 -6.20 -2.77 14.55
N GLU A 87 -6.07 -3.84 13.77
CA GLU A 87 -6.06 -3.77 12.30
C GLU A 87 -7.45 -3.38 11.77
N PHE A 88 -7.47 -2.39 10.86
CA PHE A 88 -8.67 -2.02 10.11
C PHE A 88 -8.74 -2.81 8.79
N CYS A 89 -7.71 -2.70 7.96
CA CYS A 89 -7.57 -3.43 6.71
C CYS A 89 -6.12 -3.48 6.24
N HIS A 90 -5.81 -4.35 5.27
CA HIS A 90 -4.50 -4.42 4.62
C HIS A 90 -4.65 -4.57 3.11
N SER A 91 -3.69 -4.04 2.36
CA SER A 91 -3.56 -4.31 0.94
C SER A 91 -3.00 -5.71 0.71
N ASN A 92 -3.21 -6.21 -0.50
CA ASN A 92 -2.43 -7.35 -0.98
C ASN A 92 -0.94 -7.05 -0.97
N VAL A 93 -0.14 -8.12 -0.99
CA VAL A 93 1.31 -8.02 -1.16
C VAL A 93 1.62 -7.52 -2.57
N ILE A 94 2.31 -6.39 -2.62
CA ILE A 94 2.87 -5.76 -3.80
C ILE A 94 4.27 -6.35 -4.00
N ASP A 95 4.44 -7.13 -5.06
CA ASP A 95 5.68 -7.85 -5.37
C ASP A 95 6.16 -7.64 -6.81
N ASN A 96 5.49 -6.75 -7.55
CA ASN A 96 5.85 -6.38 -8.91
C ASN A 96 5.23 -5.03 -9.31
N LEU A 97 5.69 -4.47 -10.43
CA LEU A 97 5.26 -3.18 -10.94
C LEU A 97 3.77 -3.15 -11.31
N HIS A 98 3.24 -4.22 -11.91
CA HIS A 98 1.83 -4.30 -12.27
C HIS A 98 0.92 -4.17 -11.04
N LYS A 99 1.21 -4.92 -9.97
CA LYS A 99 0.49 -4.80 -8.69
C LYS A 99 0.67 -3.42 -8.07
N PHE A 100 1.87 -2.83 -8.15
CA PHE A 100 2.11 -1.49 -7.62
C PHE A 100 1.18 -0.47 -8.31
N GLN A 101 1.12 -0.48 -9.65
CA GLN A 101 0.27 0.42 -10.44
C GLN A 101 -1.22 0.15 -10.25
N GLU A 102 -1.60 -1.11 -10.01
CA GLU A 102 -2.97 -1.50 -9.71
C GLU A 102 -3.43 -1.05 -8.32
N PHE A 103 -2.55 -1.15 -7.32
CA PHE A 103 -2.89 -0.91 -5.92
C PHE A 103 -2.62 0.52 -5.46
N ILE A 104 -1.74 1.27 -6.12
CA ILE A 104 -1.33 2.61 -5.71
C ILE A 104 -1.33 3.54 -6.92
N GLY A 105 -2.27 4.48 -6.95
CA GLY A 105 -2.29 5.61 -7.87
C GLY A 105 -1.96 6.90 -7.14
N ASP A 106 -1.09 7.73 -7.71
CA ASP A 106 -0.87 9.09 -7.22
C ASP A 106 -1.86 10.05 -7.90
N SER A 107 -2.51 10.89 -7.10
CA SER A 107 -3.36 11.97 -7.60
C SER A 107 -3.05 13.26 -6.82
N ASP A 108 -2.25 14.13 -7.46
CA ASP A 108 -1.98 15.45 -6.94
C ASP A 108 -3.20 16.35 -7.24
N VAL A 109 -4.09 16.52 -6.27
CA VAL A 109 -5.21 17.47 -6.34
C VAL A 109 -4.84 18.73 -5.54
N GLY A 110 -4.13 19.66 -6.19
CA GLY A 110 -3.73 20.92 -5.57
C GLY A 110 -2.46 20.80 -4.72
N SER A 111 -2.46 21.38 -3.51
CA SER A 111 -1.31 21.36 -2.58
C SER A 111 -1.23 20.13 -1.67
N HIS A 112 -2.21 19.22 -1.75
CA HIS A 112 -2.27 18.01 -0.96
C HIS A 112 -2.20 16.79 -1.88
N SER A 113 -1.18 15.96 -1.68
CA SER A 113 -1.05 14.68 -2.38
C SER A 113 -2.04 13.68 -1.77
N THR A 114 -2.97 13.21 -2.60
CA THR A 114 -3.92 12.16 -2.25
C THR A 114 -3.60 10.91 -3.05
N TYR A 115 -3.66 9.75 -2.40
CA TYR A 115 -3.29 8.47 -3.03
C TYR A 115 -4.54 7.62 -3.23
N SER A 116 -4.75 7.13 -4.45
CA SER A 116 -5.75 6.10 -4.73
C SER A 116 -5.18 4.74 -4.34
N ILE A 117 -5.80 4.08 -3.36
CA ILE A 117 -5.38 2.76 -2.89
C ILE A 117 -6.48 1.76 -3.12
N MET A 118 -6.15 0.65 -3.79
CA MET A 118 -7.06 -0.49 -3.88
C MET A 118 -6.81 -1.44 -2.71
N VAL A 119 -7.86 -1.74 -1.94
CA VAL A 119 -7.80 -2.72 -0.85
C VAL A 119 -8.71 -3.90 -1.20
N GLU A 120 -8.30 -5.12 -0.85
CA GLU A 120 -9.11 -6.31 -1.05
C GLU A 120 -9.69 -6.79 0.28
N ILE A 121 -11.02 -6.74 0.41
CA ILE A 121 -11.74 -7.18 1.61
C ILE A 121 -12.76 -8.22 1.19
N MET A 122 -12.70 -9.44 1.75
CA MET A 122 -13.63 -10.54 1.43
C MET A 122 -13.75 -10.83 -0.08
N ASN A 123 -12.63 -10.81 -0.82
CA ASN A 123 -12.54 -10.95 -2.28
C ASN A 123 -13.22 -9.81 -3.08
N MET A 124 -13.56 -8.69 -2.43
CA MET A 124 -14.02 -7.48 -3.08
C MET A 124 -12.91 -6.44 -3.14
N ARG A 125 -12.69 -5.87 -4.32
CA ARG A 125 -11.74 -4.77 -4.53
C ARG A 125 -12.44 -3.45 -4.27
N ILE A 126 -11.95 -2.71 -3.27
CA ILE A 126 -12.53 -1.45 -2.82
C ILE A 126 -11.53 -0.33 -3.10
N PRO A 127 -11.85 0.63 -3.98
CA PRO A 127 -11.04 1.83 -4.17
C PRO A 127 -11.22 2.77 -2.98
N LEU A 128 -10.11 3.13 -2.36
CA LEU A 128 -10.04 4.09 -1.27
C LEU A 128 -9.14 5.25 -1.67
N THR A 129 -9.39 6.43 -1.09
CA THR A 129 -8.49 7.57 -1.18
C THR A 129 -7.78 7.72 0.15
N LEU A 130 -6.47 7.57 0.17
CA LEU A 130 -5.61 7.85 1.30
C LEU A 130 -5.16 9.30 1.30
N ASN A 131 -5.33 9.93 2.46
CA ASN A 131 -4.69 11.20 2.79
C ASN A 131 -3.72 11.01 3.96
N ILE A 132 -2.52 11.56 3.83
CA ILE A 132 -1.57 11.67 4.93
C ILE A 132 -1.58 13.11 5.38
N ASN A 133 -2.13 13.34 6.57
CA ASN A 133 -2.49 14.67 7.05
C ASN A 133 -1.26 15.51 7.47
N ASN A 134 -0.12 14.86 7.72
CA ASN A 134 1.14 15.50 8.06
C ASN A 134 2.04 15.63 6.82
N ASP A 135 2.40 16.86 6.44
CA ASP A 135 3.21 17.16 5.24
C ASP A 135 4.59 16.48 5.23
N ILE A 136 5.24 16.33 6.38
CA ILE A 136 6.56 15.69 6.49
C ILE A 136 6.41 14.19 6.21
N ASP A 137 5.39 13.58 6.79
CA ASP A 137 5.10 12.16 6.63
C ASP A 137 4.56 11.86 5.23
N ASN A 138 3.81 12.79 4.63
CA ASN A 138 3.38 12.72 3.24
C ASN A 138 4.58 12.69 2.28
N ARG A 139 5.57 13.59 2.48
CA ARG A 139 6.82 13.56 1.69
C ARG A 139 7.58 12.24 1.85
N LYS A 140 7.75 11.75 3.08
CA LYS A 140 8.42 10.45 3.33
C LYS A 140 7.68 9.30 2.65
N PHE A 141 6.35 9.32 2.67
CA PHE A 141 5.55 8.30 2.01
C PHE A 141 5.71 8.38 0.49
N LYS A 142 5.69 9.59 -0.09
CA LYS A 142 5.97 9.79 -1.52
C LYS A 142 7.35 9.25 -1.90
N ASP A 143 8.39 9.59 -1.15
CA ASP A 143 9.75 9.09 -1.38
C ASP A 143 9.82 7.56 -1.27
N LEU A 144 9.08 6.97 -0.32
CA LEU A 144 9.00 5.52 -0.15
C LEU A 144 8.34 4.85 -1.36
N LEU A 145 7.24 5.41 -1.87
CA LEU A 145 6.55 4.90 -3.06
C LEU A 145 7.43 4.97 -4.31
N VAL A 146 8.17 6.07 -4.50
CA VAL A 146 9.12 6.22 -5.62
C VAL A 146 10.20 5.15 -5.53
N ARG A 147 10.83 4.97 -4.36
CA ARG A 147 11.85 3.93 -4.17
C ARG A 147 11.31 2.54 -4.47
N LEU A 148 10.13 2.18 -3.95
CA LEU A 148 9.51 0.88 -4.20
C LEU A 148 9.25 0.66 -5.70
N LYS A 149 8.76 1.70 -6.39
CA LYS A 149 8.52 1.65 -7.82
C LYS A 149 9.82 1.45 -8.61
N ASP A 150 10.86 2.24 -8.31
CA ASP A 150 12.17 2.15 -8.97
C ASP A 150 12.78 0.75 -8.78
N GLU A 151 12.65 0.15 -7.60
CA GLU A 151 13.10 -1.22 -7.34
C GLU A 151 12.38 -2.25 -8.21
N PHE A 152 11.07 -2.13 -8.40
CA PHE A 152 10.32 -3.02 -9.29
C PHE A 152 10.69 -2.81 -10.77
N GLU A 153 10.88 -1.57 -11.22
CA GLU A 153 11.30 -1.26 -12.60
C GLU A 153 12.68 -1.83 -12.90
N LEU A 154 13.65 -1.66 -12.00
CA LEU A 154 15.00 -2.22 -12.16
C LEU A 154 14.99 -3.75 -12.28
N ILE A 155 14.13 -4.40 -11.50
CA ILE A 155 13.98 -5.86 -11.54
C ILE A 155 13.36 -6.29 -12.87
N GLU A 156 12.31 -5.61 -13.31
CA GLU A 156 11.64 -5.92 -14.57
C GLU A 156 12.63 -5.77 -15.76
N ASP A 157 13.40 -4.68 -15.77
CA ASP A 157 14.45 -4.44 -16.78
C ASP A 157 15.52 -5.55 -16.80
N MET A 158 15.88 -6.11 -15.64
CA MET A 158 16.81 -7.24 -15.57
C MET A 158 16.27 -8.54 -16.18
N TYR A 159 14.94 -8.75 -16.19
CA TYR A 159 14.32 -9.94 -16.78
C TYR A 159 14.17 -9.87 -18.31
N TYR A 160 14.15 -8.65 -18.86
CA TYR A 160 13.98 -8.42 -20.29
C TYR A 160 15.31 -8.13 -21.03
N MET A 161 16.45 -8.28 -20.36
CA MET A 161 17.81 -8.32 -20.94
C MET A 161 18.22 -9.75 -21.31
#